data_AF-A0ABC9SHV4-F1
#
_entry.id   AF-A0ABC9SHV4-F1
#
_cell.length_a   1.000
_cell.length_b   1.000
_cell.length_c   1.000
_cell.angle_alpha   90.00
_cell.angle_beta   90.00
_cell.angle_gamma   90.00
#
_symmetry.space_group_name_H-M   'P 1'
#
loop_
_entity.id
_entity.type
_entity.pdbx_description
1 polymer ?
#
loop_
_entity_poly.entity_id
_entity_poly.type
_entity_poly.pdbx_seq_one_letter_code
_entity_poly.pdbx_strand_id
1 'polypeptide(L)'
;MKEVELKKKLESITFQVTLGVVQKIREGDLEFASHLPGLFSLLLGIEEESKRVAILRKLLLYIYWARDLKPTELKRVLAISKLEQYEELTMTTAEKLISEGIQQGIEQGKLEDAGKMLKKGIDLKTVLEITGFSEKTLKENGIL
;
A
#
# COMPACT_ATOMS: atom_id res chain seq x y z
N MET A 1 14.43 -29.93 -11.91
CA MET A 1 14.81 -29.03 -13.02
C MET A 1 13.67 -28.06 -13.37
N LYS A 2 12.46 -28.54 -13.68
CA LYS A 2 11.28 -27.71 -14.00
C LYS A 2 10.87 -26.71 -12.91
N GLU A 3 10.92 -27.11 -11.64
CA GLU A 3 10.58 -26.23 -10.51
C GLU A 3 11.58 -25.06 -10.32
N VAL A 4 12.88 -25.34 -10.46
CA VAL A 4 13.94 -24.32 -10.39
C VAL A 4 13.79 -23.30 -11.51
N GLU A 5 13.41 -23.76 -12.71
CA GLU A 5 13.17 -22.90 -13.87
C GLU A 5 11.93 -22.02 -13.68
N LEU A 6 10.82 -22.58 -13.19
CA LEU A 6 9.62 -21.82 -12.83
C LEU A 6 9.90 -20.76 -11.76
N LYS A 7 10.71 -21.09 -10.75
CA LYS A 7 11.12 -20.14 -9.72
C LYS A 7 11.96 -18.99 -10.30
N LYS A 8 12.94 -19.29 -11.14
CA LYS A 8 13.75 -18.25 -11.82
C LYS A 8 12.90 -17.35 -12.71
N LYS A 9 11.92 -17.92 -13.43
CA LYS A 9 10.98 -17.16 -14.26
C LYS A 9 10.12 -16.23 -13.41
N LEU A 10 9.56 -16.72 -12.31
CA LEU A 10 8.81 -15.91 -11.34
C LEU A 10 9.66 -14.75 -10.81
N GLU A 11 10.89 -15.03 -10.35
CA GLU A 11 11.80 -14.01 -9.81
C GLU A 11 12.15 -12.95 -10.86
N SER A 12 12.45 -13.38 -12.09
CA SER A 12 12.76 -12.49 -13.21
C SER A 12 11.57 -11.56 -13.54
N ILE A 13 10.36 -12.12 -13.69
CA ILE A 13 9.15 -11.32 -13.95
C ILE A 13 8.89 -10.35 -12.80
N THR A 14 8.94 -10.84 -11.55
CA THR A 14 8.71 -10.02 -10.36
C THR A 14 9.67 -8.83 -10.32
N PHE A 15 10.96 -9.08 -10.59
CA PHE A 15 11.98 -8.04 -10.64
C PHE A 15 11.71 -7.03 -11.76
N GLN A 16 11.45 -7.48 -12.98
CA GLN A 16 11.18 -6.60 -14.13
C GLN A 16 9.99 -5.69 -13.91
N VAL A 17 8.87 -6.24 -13.42
CA VAL A 17 7.66 -5.45 -13.18
C VAL A 17 7.89 -4.46 -12.03
N THR A 18 8.46 -4.92 -10.92
CA THR A 18 8.68 -4.06 -9.75
C THR A 18 9.65 -2.94 -10.07
N LEU A 19 10.80 -3.26 -10.67
CA LEU A 19 11.79 -2.25 -11.04
C LEU A 19 11.25 -1.27 -12.08
N GLY A 20 10.52 -1.76 -13.09
CA GLY A 20 9.91 -0.91 -14.10
C GLY A 20 8.92 0.08 -13.50
N VAL A 21 8.07 -0.36 -12.57
CA VAL A 21 7.15 0.56 -11.86
C VAL A 21 7.94 1.59 -11.06
N VAL A 22 8.96 1.16 -10.29
CA VAL A 22 9.76 2.07 -9.44
C VAL A 22 10.53 3.11 -10.27
N GLN A 23 11.10 2.72 -11.41
CA GLN A 23 11.83 3.64 -12.29
C GLN A 23 10.94 4.75 -12.87
N LYS A 24 9.66 4.44 -13.08
CA LYS A 24 8.68 5.30 -13.73
C LYS A 24 7.82 6.09 -12.75
N ILE A 25 7.87 5.76 -11.45
CA ILE A 25 6.97 6.30 -10.42
C ILE A 25 7.08 7.82 -10.20
N ARG A 26 8.10 8.49 -10.75
CA ARG A 26 8.27 9.95 -10.65
C ARG A 26 7.89 10.72 -11.92
N GLU A 27 7.53 10.02 -12.99
CA GLU A 27 7.05 10.64 -14.23
C GLU A 27 5.65 11.22 -14.06
N GLY A 28 5.16 12.04 -14.99
CA GLY A 28 3.80 12.59 -14.92
C GLY A 28 2.72 11.49 -14.94
N ASP A 29 1.50 11.77 -14.45
CA ASP A 29 0.45 10.73 -14.31
C ASP A 29 0.13 10.02 -15.62
N LEU A 30 0.02 10.77 -16.72
CA LEU A 30 -0.24 10.21 -18.04
C LEU A 30 0.92 9.35 -18.56
N GLU A 31 2.15 9.82 -18.39
CA GLU A 31 3.37 9.12 -18.83
C GLU A 31 3.53 7.82 -18.05
N PHE A 32 3.45 7.91 -16.72
CA PHE A 32 3.51 6.76 -15.83
C PHE A 32 2.43 5.73 -16.17
N ALA A 33 1.17 6.14 -16.27
CA ALA A 33 0.06 5.25 -16.59
C ALA A 33 0.21 4.59 -17.96
N SER A 34 0.83 5.26 -18.94
CA SER A 34 1.09 4.69 -20.27
C SER A 34 2.08 3.52 -20.27
N HIS A 35 2.99 3.47 -19.28
CA HIS A 35 3.97 2.39 -19.14
C HIS A 35 3.42 1.16 -18.42
N LEU A 36 2.42 1.34 -17.55
CA LEU A 36 1.90 0.27 -16.71
C LEU A 36 1.34 -0.92 -17.49
N PRO A 37 0.59 -0.76 -18.61
CA PRO A 37 0.04 -1.92 -19.31
C PRO A 37 1.09 -2.91 -19.81
N GLY A 38 2.21 -2.39 -20.34
CA GLY A 38 3.33 -3.23 -20.79
C GLY A 38 3.96 -3.98 -19.63
N LEU A 39 4.21 -3.29 -18.51
CA LEU A 39 4.79 -3.90 -17.31
C LEU A 39 3.85 -4.96 -16.71
N PHE A 40 2.57 -4.62 -16.51
CA PHE A 40 1.60 -5.50 -15.89
C PHE A 40 1.31 -6.74 -16.74
N SER A 41 1.35 -6.63 -18.07
CA SER A 41 1.15 -7.78 -18.96
C SER A 41 2.18 -8.91 -18.72
N LEU A 42 3.38 -8.60 -18.22
CA LEU A 42 4.41 -9.59 -17.88
C LEU A 42 3.95 -10.53 -16.75
N LEU A 43 3.05 -10.07 -15.87
CA LEU A 43 2.50 -10.86 -14.78
C LEU A 43 1.70 -12.09 -15.27
N LEU A 44 1.20 -12.05 -16.52
CA LEU A 44 0.56 -13.21 -17.16
C LEU A 44 1.53 -14.37 -17.35
N GLY A 45 2.84 -14.10 -17.41
CA GLY A 45 3.89 -15.13 -17.50
C GLY A 45 4.09 -15.93 -16.21
N ILE A 46 3.47 -15.52 -15.10
CA ILE A 46 3.47 -16.24 -13.82
C ILE A 46 2.30 -17.22 -13.84
N GLU A 47 2.59 -18.52 -13.80
CA GLU A 47 1.56 -19.57 -13.86
C GLU A 47 0.68 -19.61 -12.60
N GLU A 48 1.29 -19.42 -11.43
CA GLU A 48 0.60 -19.50 -10.15
C GLU A 48 -0.15 -18.20 -9.84
N GLU A 49 -1.48 -18.25 -9.90
CA GLU A 49 -2.36 -17.10 -9.72
C GLU A 49 -2.20 -16.44 -8.35
N SER A 50 -2.06 -17.22 -7.27
CA SER A 50 -1.86 -16.68 -5.91
C SER A 50 -0.65 -15.74 -5.83
N LYS A 51 0.46 -16.11 -6.49
CA LYS A 51 1.69 -15.30 -6.56
C LYS A 51 1.50 -14.07 -7.43
N ARG A 52 0.80 -14.21 -8.56
CA ARG A 52 0.45 -13.09 -9.44
C ARG A 52 -0.36 -12.04 -8.69
N VAL A 53 -1.41 -12.47 -8.00
CA VAL A 53 -2.28 -11.62 -7.16
C VAL A 53 -1.48 -10.96 -6.05
N ALA A 54 -0.61 -11.70 -5.36
CA ALA A 54 0.22 -11.15 -4.29
C ALA A 54 1.17 -10.05 -4.79
N ILE A 55 1.78 -10.23 -5.95
CA ILE A 55 2.65 -9.23 -6.58
C ILE A 55 1.82 -8.02 -7.00
N LEU A 56 0.72 -8.22 -7.72
CA LEU A 56 -0.15 -7.15 -8.18
C LEU A 56 -0.66 -6.30 -7.02
N ARG A 57 -1.11 -6.91 -5.92
CA ARG A 57 -1.57 -6.20 -4.72
C ARG A 57 -0.49 -5.31 -4.12
N LYS A 58 0.76 -5.80 -4.04
CA LYS A 58 1.88 -5.00 -3.53
C LYS A 58 2.20 -3.81 -4.44
N LEU A 59 2.13 -4.01 -5.75
CA LEU A 59 2.32 -2.94 -6.73
C LEU A 59 1.23 -1.88 -6.63
N LEU A 60 -0.04 -2.29 -6.57
CA LEU A 60 -1.17 -1.38 -6.41
C LEU A 60 -1.03 -0.56 -5.12
N LEU A 61 -0.65 -1.20 -4.01
CA LEU A 61 -0.40 -0.53 -2.73
C LEU A 61 0.69 0.53 -2.86
N TYR A 62 1.83 0.16 -3.48
CA TYR A 62 2.94 1.09 -3.68
C TYR A 62 2.55 2.26 -4.59
N ILE A 63 1.80 1.99 -5.65
CA ILE A 63 1.34 3.02 -6.58
C ILE A 63 0.41 4.01 -5.88
N TYR A 64 -0.60 3.55 -5.15
CA TYR A 64 -1.49 4.44 -4.39
C TYR A 64 -0.76 5.19 -3.27
N TRP A 65 0.26 4.58 -2.66
CA TRP A 65 1.07 5.26 -1.65
C TRP A 65 1.92 6.38 -2.27
N ALA A 66 2.47 6.16 -3.47
CA ALA A 66 3.36 7.11 -4.13
C ALA A 66 2.62 8.14 -5.00
N ARG A 67 1.36 7.88 -5.38
CA ARG A 67 0.59 8.63 -6.38
C ARG A 67 -0.88 8.72 -6.02
N ASP A 68 -1.51 9.85 -6.34
CA ASP A 68 -2.95 10.06 -6.17
C ASP A 68 -3.75 9.56 -7.38
N LEU A 69 -3.50 8.32 -7.80
CA LEU A 69 -4.22 7.69 -8.91
C LEU A 69 -5.57 7.17 -8.44
N LYS A 70 -6.61 7.38 -9.24
CA LYS A 70 -7.94 6.87 -8.93
C LYS A 70 -8.04 5.38 -9.29
N PRO A 71 -8.83 4.58 -8.54
CA PRO A 71 -9.04 3.18 -8.90
C PRO A 71 -9.55 2.98 -10.33
N THR A 72 -10.36 3.91 -10.86
CA THR A 72 -10.86 3.86 -12.24
C THR A 72 -9.76 3.97 -13.30
N GLU A 73 -8.66 4.64 -13.01
CA GLU A 73 -7.51 4.75 -13.91
C GLU A 73 -6.75 3.43 -13.96
N LEU A 74 -6.54 2.81 -12.80
CA LEU A 74 -5.87 1.50 -12.71
C LEU A 74 -6.73 0.36 -13.26
N LYS A 75 -8.08 0.42 -13.15
CA LYS A 75 -8.97 -0.54 -13.83
C LYS A 75 -8.75 -0.54 -15.34
N ARG A 76 -8.65 0.64 -15.96
CA ARG A 76 -8.36 0.75 -17.40
C ARG A 76 -7.00 0.15 -17.75
N VAL A 77 -5.97 0.42 -16.92
CA VAL A 77 -4.64 -0.18 -17.09
C VAL A 77 -4.71 -1.71 -17.03
N LEU A 78 -5.44 -2.28 -16.06
CA LEU A 78 -5.61 -3.73 -15.94
C LEU A 78 -6.32 -4.34 -17.14
N ALA A 79 -7.38 -3.72 -17.63
CA ALA A 79 -8.07 -4.17 -18.84
C ALA A 79 -7.13 -4.21 -20.07
N ILE A 80 -6.33 -3.16 -20.29
CA ILE A 80 -5.35 -3.13 -21.39
C ILE A 80 -4.26 -4.20 -21.19
N SER A 81 -3.93 -4.52 -19.94
CA SER A 81 -2.94 -5.54 -19.57
C SER A 81 -3.45 -6.98 -19.69
N LYS A 82 -4.73 -7.19 -20.04
CA LYS A 82 -5.43 -8.49 -19.96
C LYS A 82 -5.50 -9.05 -18.53
N LEU A 83 -5.71 -8.16 -17.57
CA LEU A 83 -5.80 -8.43 -16.14
C LEU A 83 -7.16 -7.94 -15.57
N GLU A 84 -8.19 -7.81 -16.40
CA GLU A 84 -9.53 -7.31 -16.04
C GLU A 84 -10.18 -8.09 -14.90
N GLN A 85 -9.90 -9.40 -14.79
CA GLN A 85 -10.35 -10.25 -13.69
C GLN A 85 -9.83 -9.80 -12.30
N TYR A 86 -8.84 -8.92 -12.27
CA TYR A 86 -8.23 -8.36 -11.06
C TYR A 86 -8.68 -6.92 -10.77
N GLU A 87 -9.67 -6.39 -11.48
CA GLU A 87 -10.15 -5.02 -11.26
C GLU A 87 -10.62 -4.78 -9.83
N GLU A 88 -11.22 -5.77 -9.16
CA GLU A 88 -11.65 -5.65 -7.76
C GLU A 88 -10.46 -5.48 -6.79
N LEU A 89 -9.27 -5.98 -7.14
CA LEU A 89 -8.06 -5.75 -6.34
C LEU A 89 -7.69 -4.26 -6.28
N THR A 90 -8.03 -3.47 -7.30
CA THR A 90 -7.78 -2.01 -7.28
C THR A 90 -8.62 -1.31 -6.22
N MET A 91 -9.90 -1.66 -6.12
CA MET A 91 -10.84 -1.06 -5.16
C MET A 91 -10.50 -1.46 -3.74
N THR A 92 -10.38 -2.77 -3.49
CA THR A 92 -10.10 -3.30 -2.15
C THR A 92 -8.74 -2.84 -1.61
N THR A 93 -7.74 -2.63 -2.47
CA THR A 93 -6.44 -2.07 -2.05
C THR A 93 -6.56 -0.58 -1.69
N ALA A 94 -7.32 0.21 -2.46
CA ALA A 94 -7.57 1.62 -2.14
C ALA A 94 -8.37 1.78 -0.84
N GLU A 95 -9.45 1.00 -0.66
CA GLU A 95 -10.26 0.98 0.57
C GLU A 95 -9.42 0.62 1.79
N LYS A 96 -8.54 -0.37 1.66
CA LYS A 96 -7.62 -0.75 2.73
C LYS A 96 -6.69 0.41 3.11
N LEU A 97 -6.11 1.11 2.14
CA LEU A 97 -5.25 2.28 2.40
C LEU A 97 -6.01 3.42 3.08
N ILE A 98 -7.23 3.72 2.61
CA ILE A 98 -8.08 4.74 3.23
C ILE A 98 -8.39 4.38 4.68
N SER A 99 -8.74 3.12 4.94
CA SER A 99 -9.01 2.62 6.29
C SER A 99 -7.79 2.72 7.20
N GLU A 100 -6.62 2.29 6.72
CA GLU A 100 -5.35 2.42 7.46
C GLU A 100 -5.00 3.89 7.74
N GLY A 101 -5.19 4.79 6.76
CA GLY A 101 -4.97 6.22 6.92
C GLY A 101 -5.92 6.88 7.93
N ILE A 102 -7.21 6.53 7.91
CA ILE A 102 -8.19 7.00 8.90
C ILE A 102 -7.79 6.52 10.30
N GLN A 103 -7.43 5.25 10.45
CA GLN A 103 -7.04 4.67 11.72
C GLN A 103 -5.79 5.36 12.30
N GLN A 104 -4.78 5.60 11.45
CA GLN A 104 -3.58 6.34 11.83
C GLN A 104 -3.91 7.79 12.24
N GLY A 105 -4.80 8.47 11.51
CA GLY A 105 -5.23 9.82 11.86
C GLY A 105 -5.95 9.89 13.20
N ILE A 106 -6.83 8.92 13.50
CA ILE A 106 -7.51 8.81 14.80
C ILE A 106 -6.49 8.57 15.93
N GLU A 107 -5.54 7.66 15.73
CA GLU A 107 -4.51 7.35 16.73
C GLU A 107 -3.61 8.57 16.99
N GLN A 108 -3.18 9.26 15.94
CA GLN A 108 -2.39 10.49 16.06
C GLN A 108 -3.16 11.60 16.78
N GLY A 109 -4.44 11.80 16.46
CA GLY A 109 -5.29 12.77 17.17
C GLY A 109 -5.42 12.45 18.67
N LYS A 110 -5.59 11.17 19.01
CA LYS A 110 -5.59 10.73 20.42
C LYS A 110 -4.25 11.00 21.11
N LEU A 111 -3.12 10.77 20.45
CA LEU A 111 -1.79 11.04 20.99
C LEU A 111 -1.59 12.53 21.27
N GLU A 112 -1.98 13.40 20.32
CA GLU A 112 -1.93 14.85 20.51
C GLU A 112 -2.80 15.29 21.70
N ASP A 113 -4.00 14.75 21.82
CA ASP A 113 -4.90 15.07 22.91
C ASP A 113 -4.38 14.55 24.26
N ALA A 114 -3.77 13.36 24.31
CA ALA A 114 -3.07 12.85 25.49
C ALA A 114 -1.99 13.84 25.97
N GLY A 115 -1.17 14.35 25.04
CA GLY A 115 -0.15 15.36 25.35
C GLY A 115 -0.74 16.68 25.84
N LYS A 116 -1.86 17.15 25.25
CA LYS A 116 -2.57 18.36 25.71
C LYS A 116 -3.17 18.17 27.10
N MET A 117 -3.71 16.98 27.40
CA MET A 117 -4.27 16.63 28.70
C MET A 117 -3.20 16.70 29.80
N LEU A 118 -2.05 16.08 29.57
CA LEU A 118 -0.91 16.13 30.50
C LEU A 118 -0.42 17.57 30.72
N LYS A 119 -0.29 18.36 29.64
CA LYS A 119 0.08 19.79 29.73
C LYS A 119 -0.93 20.64 30.51
N LYS A 120 -2.20 20.22 30.56
CA LYS A 120 -3.27 20.85 31.35
C LYS A 120 -3.31 20.35 32.80
N GLY A 121 -2.40 19.47 33.21
CA GLY A 121 -2.30 18.97 34.57
C GLY A 121 -3.23 17.79 34.88
N ILE A 122 -3.80 17.14 33.86
CA ILE A 122 -4.51 15.86 34.04
C ILE A 122 -3.46 14.79 34.36
N ASP A 123 -3.71 13.97 35.38
CA ASP A 123 -2.76 12.96 35.81
C ASP A 123 -2.61 11.84 34.77
N LEU A 124 -1.42 11.23 34.76
CA LEU A 124 -1.05 10.19 33.80
C LEU A 124 -2.02 9.01 33.83
N LYS A 125 -2.52 8.61 35.00
CA LYS A 125 -3.42 7.45 35.11
C LYS A 125 -4.73 7.73 34.40
N THR A 126 -5.35 8.89 34.62
CA THR A 126 -6.56 9.30 33.91
C THR A 126 -6.34 9.44 32.40
N VAL A 127 -5.20 9.96 31.95
CA VAL A 127 -4.88 10.04 30.51
C VAL A 127 -4.79 8.65 29.88
N LEU A 128 -4.12 7.69 30.51
CA LEU A 128 -4.01 6.32 30.01
C LEU A 128 -5.38 5.62 29.95
N GLU A 129 -6.23 5.82 30.95
CA GLU A 129 -7.59 5.27 30.98
C GLU A 129 -8.49 5.84 29.87
N ILE A 130 -8.47 7.16 29.64
CA ILE A 130 -9.30 7.81 28.62
C ILE A 130 -8.84 7.47 27.20
N THR A 131 -7.53 7.49 26.97
CA THR A 131 -6.96 7.31 25.62
C THR A 131 -6.84 5.84 25.23
N GLY A 132 -6.75 4.95 26.22
CA GLY A 132 -6.46 3.53 26.05
C GLY A 132 -4.99 3.24 25.74
N PHE A 133 -4.11 4.23 25.86
CA PHE A 133 -2.68 4.05 25.60
C PHE A 133 -1.96 3.41 26.78
N SER A 134 -0.80 2.82 26.47
CA SER A 134 0.18 2.43 27.49
C SER A 134 1.18 3.56 27.73
N GLU A 135 1.80 3.58 28.90
CA GLU A 135 2.87 4.54 29.20
C GLU A 135 4.03 4.42 28.20
N LYS A 136 4.34 3.19 27.77
CA LYS A 136 5.34 2.91 26.74
C LYS A 136 5.00 3.62 25.43
N THR A 137 3.74 3.53 24.99
CA THR A 137 3.27 4.20 23.77
C THR A 137 3.47 5.71 23.84
N LEU A 138 3.18 6.33 24.99
CA LEU A 138 3.39 7.77 25.17
C LEU A 138 4.88 8.16 25.14
N LYS A 139 5.77 7.35 25.73
CA LYS A 139 7.23 7.56 25.69
C LYS A 139 7.80 7.41 24.28
N GLU A 140 7.39 6.37 23.56
CA GLU A 140 7.84 6.12 22.18
C GLU A 140 7.43 7.27 21.22
N ASN A 141 6.34 7.96 21.54
CA ASN A 141 5.85 9.11 20.79
C ASN A 141 6.29 10.47 21.38
N GLY A 142 7.22 10.48 22.35
CA GLY A 142 7.81 11.70 22.92
C GLY A 142 6.84 12.59 23.70
N ILE A 143 5.75 12.03 24.22
CA ILE A 143 4.76 12.74 25.04
C ILE A 143 5.16 12.79 26.51
N LEU A 144 5.85 11.74 26.98
CA LEU A 144 6.47 11.61 28.31
C LEU A 144 7.99 11.62 28.18
#